data_AF-A0A1C6FH68-F1
#
_entry.id   AF-A0A1C6FH68-F1
#
_cell.length_a   1.000
_cell.length_b   1.000
_cell.length_c   1.000
_cell.angle_alpha   90.00
_cell.angle_beta   90.00
_cell.angle_gamma   90.00
#
_symmetry.space_group_name_H-M   'P 1'
#
loop_
_entity.id
_entity.type
_entity.pdbx_description
1 polymer ?
#
loop_
_entity_poly.entity_id
_entity_poly.type
_entity_poly.pdbx_seq_one_letter_code
_entity_poly.pdbx_strand_id
1 'polypeptide(L)'
;MKYVVEDDIKVIINIADGNAEFGAYVLRFVYDNQCMAYHSQPDAWQRNFGYNVFYDEIFKIGSYMNKGRLKANIDDKQYALWIWKGDYWNLQSGAEIGLYEYKGEYSETEQYDAIDYEVPMELYLYNYYDNGNIENVFSWKPIVNQWWITGFNVKYTEPDPDKMITIGKIDLSEHKDLYYLFAKSTEYQDIDKENLVFDSINKCIYVIWYNEEYVK
;
A
#
# COMPACT_ATOMS: atom_id res chain seq x y z
N MET A 1 22.81 10.16 9.22
CA MET A 1 23.32 9.43 8.04
C MET A 1 22.32 9.70 6.91
N LYS A 2 22.09 10.97 6.55
CA LYS A 2 22.66 11.72 5.41
C LYS A 2 22.54 10.99 4.08
N TYR A 3 21.42 11.29 3.40
CA TYR A 3 21.17 11.31 1.95
C TYR A 3 21.73 10.13 1.16
N VAL A 4 20.90 9.10 0.99
CA VAL A 4 20.90 8.39 -0.31
C VAL A 4 20.36 9.42 -1.30
N VAL A 5 21.22 9.83 -2.23
CA VAL A 5 20.91 10.89 -3.19
C VAL A 5 19.94 10.29 -4.21
N GLU A 6 18.91 11.04 -4.58
CA GLU A 6 17.92 10.69 -5.61
C GLU A 6 18.55 10.05 -6.88
N ASP A 7 19.78 10.48 -7.20
CA ASP A 7 20.61 9.96 -8.28
C ASP A 7 21.05 8.49 -8.10
N ASP A 8 21.37 8.06 -6.88
CA ASP A 8 21.74 6.67 -6.58
C ASP A 8 20.53 5.75 -6.76
N ILE A 9 19.34 6.22 -6.37
CA ILE A 9 18.08 5.51 -6.58
C ILE A 9 17.79 5.36 -8.08
N LYS A 10 17.92 6.43 -8.87
CA LYS A 10 17.73 6.40 -10.33
C LYS A 10 18.66 5.42 -11.03
N VAL A 11 19.93 5.33 -10.60
CA VAL A 11 20.89 4.37 -11.16
C VAL A 11 20.50 2.93 -10.81
N ILE A 12 20.10 2.66 -9.56
CA ILE A 12 19.65 1.33 -9.12
C ILE A 12 18.38 0.91 -9.88
N ILE A 13 17.45 1.83 -10.05
CA ILE A 13 16.19 1.67 -10.78
C ILE A 13 16.46 1.29 -12.24
N ASN A 14 17.35 2.01 -12.94
CA ASN A 14 17.73 1.68 -14.33
C ASN A 14 18.45 0.33 -14.45
N ILE A 15 19.20 -0.10 -13.42
CA ILE A 15 19.84 -1.42 -13.38
C ILE A 15 18.81 -2.53 -13.13
N ALA A 16 17.72 -2.21 -12.42
CA ALA A 16 16.66 -3.14 -12.06
C ALA A 16 15.64 -3.40 -13.17
N ASP A 17 15.68 -2.64 -14.27
CA ASP A 17 14.72 -2.77 -15.36
C ASP A 17 14.70 -4.20 -15.94
N GLY A 18 13.51 -4.80 -15.92
CA GLY A 18 13.29 -6.16 -16.41
C GLY A 18 13.71 -7.31 -15.47
N ASN A 19 14.21 -7.02 -14.25
CA ASN A 19 14.55 -8.04 -13.26
C ASN A 19 13.81 -7.85 -11.94
N ALA A 20 12.64 -8.48 -11.84
CA ALA A 20 11.78 -8.43 -10.67
C ALA A 20 12.45 -8.97 -9.39
N GLU A 21 13.27 -10.03 -9.49
CA GLU A 21 14.01 -10.58 -8.34
C GLU A 21 15.00 -9.54 -7.78
N PHE A 22 15.67 -8.80 -8.65
CA PHE A 22 16.57 -7.73 -8.24
C PHE A 22 15.80 -6.54 -7.64
N GLY A 23 14.68 -6.15 -8.24
CA GLY A 23 13.77 -5.14 -7.67
C GLY A 23 13.31 -5.51 -6.27
N ALA A 24 12.79 -6.72 -6.10
CA ALA A 24 12.39 -7.26 -4.81
C ALA A 24 13.55 -7.31 -3.80
N TYR A 25 14.74 -7.71 -4.24
CA TYR A 25 15.95 -7.74 -3.39
C TYR A 25 16.34 -6.34 -2.88
N VAL A 26 16.35 -5.33 -3.76
CA VAL A 26 16.64 -3.93 -3.40
C VAL A 26 15.61 -3.42 -2.39
N LEU A 27 14.34 -3.76 -2.59
CA LEU A 27 13.23 -3.38 -1.72
C LEU A 27 13.13 -4.23 -0.45
N ARG A 28 13.97 -5.26 -0.29
CA ARG A 28 13.91 -6.27 0.79
C ARG A 28 12.55 -6.95 0.89
N PHE A 29 11.90 -7.20 -0.23
CA PHE A 29 10.69 -7.99 -0.26
C PHE A 29 11.01 -9.47 -0.16
N VAL A 30 10.13 -10.20 0.53
CA VAL A 30 10.21 -11.65 0.63
C VAL A 30 9.22 -12.27 -0.33
N TYR A 31 9.64 -13.32 -1.02
CA TYR A 31 8.73 -14.10 -1.84
C TYR A 31 7.92 -15.04 -0.95
N ASP A 32 6.60 -15.09 -1.14
CA ASP A 32 5.75 -15.97 -0.34
C ASP A 32 6.12 -17.46 -0.51
N ASN A 33 5.68 -18.28 0.43
CA ASN A 33 5.94 -19.72 0.43
C ASN A 33 5.22 -20.48 -0.71
N GLN A 34 4.26 -19.84 -1.38
CA GLN A 34 3.52 -20.38 -2.52
C GLN A 34 4.17 -19.97 -3.85
N CYS A 35 5.25 -19.17 -3.80
CA CYS A 35 5.89 -18.57 -4.96
C CYS A 35 4.88 -17.84 -5.86
N MET A 36 4.04 -16.99 -5.27
CA MET A 36 3.08 -16.17 -5.98
C MET A 36 3.52 -14.71 -6.03
N ALA A 37 3.70 -14.07 -4.89
CA ALA A 37 3.96 -12.64 -4.79
C ALA A 37 5.13 -12.28 -3.85
N TYR A 38 5.68 -11.09 -4.09
CA TYR A 38 6.65 -10.43 -3.22
C TYR A 38 5.95 -9.52 -2.22
N HIS A 39 6.41 -9.54 -0.97
CA HIS A 39 5.77 -8.84 0.14
C HIS A 39 6.76 -8.00 0.94
N SER A 40 6.32 -6.83 1.38
CA SER A 40 7.02 -5.96 2.33
C SER A 40 7.30 -6.68 3.65
N GLN A 41 8.32 -6.20 4.36
CA GLN A 41 8.63 -6.60 5.73
C GLN A 41 8.59 -5.36 6.64
N PRO A 42 8.18 -5.49 7.91
CA PRO A 42 8.03 -4.33 8.80
C PRO A 42 9.35 -3.60 9.10
N ASP A 43 10.49 -4.32 9.05
CA ASP A 43 11.84 -3.79 9.28
C ASP A 43 12.54 -3.35 7.98
N ALA A 44 11.82 -3.32 6.86
CA ALA A 44 12.36 -2.86 5.58
C ALA A 44 12.83 -1.40 5.68
N TRP A 45 13.89 -1.06 4.92
CA TRP A 45 14.58 0.22 5.06
C TRP A 45 13.69 1.43 4.72
N GLN A 46 12.61 1.20 3.97
CA GLN A 46 11.54 2.13 3.63
C GLN A 46 10.94 2.80 4.88
N ARG A 47 10.91 2.11 6.03
CA ARG A 47 10.45 2.70 7.30
C ARG A 47 11.22 3.97 7.68
N ASN A 48 12.52 4.04 7.37
CA ASN A 48 13.38 5.17 7.74
C ASN A 48 13.23 6.39 6.83
N PHE A 49 12.53 6.25 5.71
CA PHE A 49 12.35 7.32 4.72
C PHE A 49 10.90 7.78 4.60
N GLY A 50 9.97 7.02 5.20
CA GLY A 50 8.56 7.33 5.08
C GLY A 50 8.05 7.25 3.64
N TYR A 51 6.93 7.90 3.35
CA TYR A 51 6.22 7.81 2.08
C TYR A 51 6.74 8.77 0.98
N ASN A 52 7.57 9.76 1.27
CA ASN A 52 7.53 10.97 0.44
C ASN A 52 8.44 11.01 -0.83
N VAL A 53 9.70 10.59 -0.75
CA VAL A 53 10.67 10.82 -1.86
C VAL A 53 10.78 9.64 -2.82
N PHE A 54 10.63 8.41 -2.30
CA PHE A 54 10.82 7.20 -3.09
C PHE A 54 9.62 6.92 -4.02
N TYR A 55 8.41 7.24 -3.54
CA TYR A 55 7.18 7.10 -4.31
C TYR A 55 7.16 8.10 -5.47
N ASP A 56 7.41 9.38 -5.23
CA ASP A 56 7.42 10.37 -6.32
C ASP A 56 8.38 10.04 -7.47
N GLU A 57 9.52 9.38 -7.20
CA GLU A 57 10.47 9.02 -8.25
C GLU A 57 10.13 7.70 -8.98
N ILE A 58 9.63 6.68 -8.29
CA ILE A 58 9.17 5.43 -8.93
C ILE A 58 7.88 5.67 -9.73
N PHE A 59 6.93 6.43 -9.18
CA PHE A 59 5.62 6.65 -9.78
C PHE A 59 5.60 7.75 -10.87
N LYS A 60 6.64 8.59 -10.98
CA LYS A 60 6.84 9.47 -12.16
C LYS A 60 7.24 8.68 -13.41
N ILE A 61 7.76 7.47 -13.26
CA ILE A 61 8.28 6.65 -14.34
C ILE A 61 7.28 5.51 -14.62
N GLY A 62 6.27 5.80 -15.43
CA GLY A 62 5.61 4.79 -16.27
C GLY A 62 4.57 3.84 -15.64
N SER A 63 4.28 3.90 -14.35
CA SER A 63 3.29 3.00 -13.71
C SER A 63 1.84 3.47 -13.90
N TYR A 64 0.92 2.57 -14.28
CA TYR A 64 -0.53 2.79 -14.27
C TYR A 64 -1.14 2.29 -12.95
N MET A 65 -1.74 3.19 -12.15
CA MET A 65 -2.18 2.87 -10.78
C MET A 65 -3.33 3.75 -10.29
N ASN A 66 -4.11 3.20 -9.33
CA ASN A 66 -5.06 3.95 -8.52
C ASN A 66 -4.53 4.05 -7.08
N LYS A 67 -4.68 5.23 -6.47
CA LYS A 67 -4.31 5.48 -5.07
C LYS A 67 -5.49 6.08 -4.32
N GLY A 68 -5.65 5.69 -3.07
CA GLY A 68 -6.70 6.13 -2.17
C GLY A 68 -6.11 6.50 -0.82
N ARG A 69 -6.64 7.54 -0.18
CA ARG A 69 -6.14 8.02 1.11
C ARG A 69 -7.29 8.46 2.00
N LEU A 70 -7.22 8.04 3.27
CA LEU A 70 -8.04 8.57 4.35
C LEU A 70 -7.12 9.22 5.38
N LYS A 71 -7.23 10.54 5.55
CA LYS A 71 -6.52 11.28 6.60
C LYS A 71 -7.34 11.28 7.87
N ALA A 72 -6.70 11.35 9.04
CA ALA A 72 -7.40 11.57 10.30
C ALA A 72 -6.54 12.42 11.23
N ASN A 73 -7.17 13.39 11.91
CA ASN A 73 -6.49 14.39 12.72
C ASN A 73 -6.91 14.27 14.19
N ILE A 74 -5.94 14.35 15.11
CA ILE A 74 -6.15 14.49 16.55
C ILE A 74 -5.17 15.49 17.12
N ASP A 75 -5.67 16.58 17.70
CA ASP A 75 -4.86 17.67 18.22
C ASP A 75 -3.77 18.10 17.21
N ASP A 76 -2.49 17.93 17.56
CA ASP A 76 -1.33 18.28 16.73
C ASP A 76 -0.80 17.11 15.88
N LYS A 77 -1.48 15.95 15.91
CA LYS A 77 -1.08 14.75 15.16
C LYS A 77 -2.03 14.47 14.01
N GLN A 78 -1.46 14.14 12.87
CA GLN A 78 -2.18 13.73 11.68
C GLN A 78 -1.70 12.36 11.24
N TYR A 79 -2.67 11.48 10.95
CA TYR A 79 -2.47 10.14 10.46
C TYR A 79 -3.04 9.98 9.07
N ALA A 80 -2.54 9.00 8.33
CA ALA A 80 -3.10 8.65 7.04
C ALA A 80 -3.10 7.13 6.84
N LEU A 81 -4.23 6.62 6.39
CA LEU A 81 -4.39 5.29 5.83
C LEU A 81 -4.28 5.43 4.30
N TRP A 82 -3.26 4.82 3.72
CA TRP A 82 -3.02 4.84 2.29
C TRP A 82 -3.30 3.47 1.71
N ILE A 83 -3.93 3.45 0.54
CA ILE A 83 -4.32 2.25 -0.17
C ILE A 83 -3.90 2.45 -1.62
N TRP A 84 -3.33 1.43 -2.23
CA TRP A 84 -2.79 1.48 -3.58
C TRP A 84 -3.07 0.18 -4.32
N LYS A 85 -3.29 0.27 -5.64
CA LYS A 85 -3.34 -0.89 -6.55
C LYS A 85 -2.90 -0.49 -7.96
N GLY A 86 -2.26 -1.41 -8.67
CA GLY A 86 -1.87 -1.20 -10.07
C GLY A 86 -0.51 -1.80 -10.40
N ASP A 87 0.19 -1.14 -11.31
CA ASP A 87 1.53 -1.50 -11.76
C ASP A 87 2.61 -0.98 -10.81
N TYR A 88 3.38 -1.89 -10.22
CA TYR A 88 4.49 -1.52 -9.33
C TYR A 88 5.83 -1.77 -10.01
N TRP A 89 6.21 -0.89 -10.94
CA TRP A 89 7.49 -0.99 -11.64
C TRP A 89 7.70 -2.44 -12.17
N ASN A 90 8.93 -2.90 -12.35
CA ASN A 90 9.31 -4.29 -12.68
C ASN A 90 8.67 -5.43 -11.82
N LEU A 91 7.85 -5.14 -10.81
CA LEU A 91 7.11 -6.12 -10.00
C LEU A 91 5.69 -6.39 -10.50
N GLN A 92 5.22 -5.67 -11.53
CA GLN A 92 3.94 -5.88 -12.21
C GLN A 92 2.73 -5.62 -11.29
N SER A 93 1.64 -6.40 -11.43
CA SER A 93 0.39 -6.20 -10.67
C SER A 93 0.58 -6.34 -9.17
N GLY A 94 0.11 -5.34 -8.41
CA GLY A 94 0.11 -5.42 -6.96
C GLY A 94 -0.85 -4.48 -6.26
N ALA A 95 -0.79 -4.52 -4.93
CA ALA A 95 -1.55 -3.66 -4.04
C ALA A 95 -0.75 -3.37 -2.77
N GLU A 96 -1.11 -2.26 -2.10
CA GLU A 96 -0.53 -1.86 -0.82
C GLU A 96 -1.60 -1.29 0.12
N ILE A 97 -1.38 -1.47 1.42
CA ILE A 97 -2.04 -0.70 2.47
C ILE A 97 -0.98 -0.26 3.49
N GLY A 98 -0.96 1.01 3.86
CA GLY A 98 -0.02 1.53 4.84
C GLY A 98 -0.63 2.54 5.81
N LEU A 99 -0.09 2.55 7.02
CA LEU A 99 -0.41 3.51 8.08
C LEU A 99 0.76 4.46 8.29
N TYR A 100 0.47 5.75 8.27
CA TYR A 100 1.47 6.80 8.31
C TYR A 100 1.12 7.90 9.31
N GLU A 101 2.15 8.53 9.87
CA GLU A 101 2.06 9.75 10.67
C GLU A 101 2.69 10.91 9.90
N TYR A 102 1.96 12.01 9.78
CA TYR A 102 2.42 13.23 9.14
C TYR A 102 3.54 13.90 9.96
N LYS A 103 4.59 14.37 9.27
CA LYS A 103 5.77 15.01 9.90
C LYS A 103 6.01 16.46 9.48
N GLY A 104 5.19 17.00 8.58
CA GLY A 104 5.29 18.37 8.08
C GLY A 104 5.42 18.42 6.57
N GLU A 105 5.74 19.60 6.04
CA GLU A 105 5.98 19.79 4.61
C GLU A 105 7.47 20.07 4.38
N TYR A 106 8.04 19.45 3.34
CA TYR A 106 9.37 19.79 2.86
C TYR A 106 9.30 20.05 1.36
N SER A 107 9.77 21.22 0.93
CA SER A 107 9.69 21.66 -0.47
C SER A 107 8.29 21.50 -1.07
N GLU A 108 7.28 22.03 -0.37
CA GLU A 108 5.85 22.01 -0.79
C GLU A 108 5.23 20.60 -0.90
N THR A 109 5.89 19.57 -0.34
CA THR A 109 5.41 18.19 -0.37
C THR A 109 5.18 17.65 1.06
N GLU A 110 3.98 17.12 1.33
CA GLU A 110 3.57 16.56 2.64
C GLU A 110 4.38 15.32 3.03
N GLN A 111 5.23 15.41 4.03
CA GLN A 111 6.07 14.33 4.55
C GLN A 111 5.28 13.45 5.52
N TYR A 112 5.39 12.14 5.34
CA TYR A 112 4.74 11.13 6.15
C TYR A 112 5.76 10.05 6.52
N ASP A 113 5.89 9.74 7.81
CA ASP A 113 6.66 8.60 8.29
C ASP A 113 5.75 7.39 8.50
N ALA A 114 6.33 6.20 8.50
CA ALA A 114 5.67 5.02 9.05
C ALA A 114 5.23 5.28 10.50
N ILE A 115 4.08 4.73 10.89
CA ILE A 115 3.71 4.70 12.32
C ILE A 115 4.79 3.96 13.14
N ASP A 116 4.92 4.31 14.42
CA ASP A 116 5.98 3.82 15.30
C ASP A 116 5.72 2.41 15.87
N TYR A 117 4.64 1.76 15.45
CA TYR A 117 4.24 0.39 15.82
C TYR A 117 3.68 -0.36 14.62
N GLU A 118 3.53 -1.68 14.76
CA GLU A 118 2.95 -2.55 13.74
C GLU A 118 1.64 -3.16 14.23
N VAL A 119 0.70 -3.36 13.30
CA VAL A 119 -0.61 -3.94 13.59
C VAL A 119 -0.88 -5.16 12.69
N PRO A 120 -1.75 -6.10 13.10
CA PRO A 120 -2.13 -7.19 12.20
C PRO A 120 -2.81 -6.64 10.95
N MET A 121 -2.30 -7.01 9.78
CA MET A 121 -2.87 -6.63 8.49
C MET A 121 -3.03 -7.85 7.59
N GLU A 122 -4.04 -7.81 6.74
CA GLU A 122 -4.27 -8.78 5.67
C GLU A 122 -4.51 -8.04 4.36
N LEU A 123 -4.03 -8.60 3.24
CA LEU A 123 -4.15 -8.01 1.92
C LEU A 123 -4.38 -9.08 0.87
N TYR A 124 -5.35 -8.84 0.01
CA TYR A 124 -5.74 -9.72 -1.08
C TYR A 124 -6.00 -8.88 -2.32
N LEU A 125 -5.52 -9.34 -3.47
CA LEU A 125 -5.76 -8.69 -4.75
C LEU A 125 -6.39 -9.68 -5.71
N TYR A 126 -7.41 -9.19 -6.41
CA TYR A 126 -8.11 -9.94 -7.45
C TYR A 126 -8.21 -9.10 -8.71
N ASN A 127 -8.21 -9.76 -9.87
CA ASN A 127 -8.67 -9.17 -11.11
C ASN A 127 -10.12 -9.60 -11.35
N TYR A 128 -11.00 -8.62 -11.58
CA TYR A 128 -12.39 -8.85 -11.93
C TYR A 128 -12.59 -8.53 -13.42
N TYR A 129 -13.06 -9.51 -14.18
CA TYR A 129 -13.35 -9.36 -15.60
C TYR A 129 -14.85 -9.31 -15.86
N ASP A 130 -15.62 -10.23 -15.26
CA ASP A 130 -17.08 -10.29 -15.34
C ASP A 130 -17.67 -11.24 -14.28
N ASN A 131 -19.01 -11.36 -14.27
CA ASN A 131 -19.74 -12.25 -13.38
C ASN A 131 -19.38 -13.73 -13.60
N GLY A 132 -18.50 -14.24 -12.74
CA GLY A 132 -17.99 -15.61 -12.77
C GLY A 132 -16.53 -15.73 -13.20
N ASN A 133 -15.91 -14.63 -13.62
CA ASN A 133 -14.50 -14.56 -13.99
C ASN A 133 -13.75 -13.60 -13.05
N ILE A 134 -13.24 -14.17 -11.96
CA ILE A 134 -12.44 -13.48 -10.96
C ILE A 134 -11.17 -14.29 -10.75
N GLU A 135 -10.02 -13.64 -10.90
CA GLU A 135 -8.72 -14.27 -10.69
C GLU A 135 -8.10 -13.74 -9.39
N ASN A 136 -7.60 -14.65 -8.54
CA ASN A 136 -6.80 -14.25 -7.39
C ASN A 136 -5.36 -13.96 -7.83
N VAL A 137 -4.94 -12.71 -7.73
CA VAL A 137 -3.56 -12.30 -8.02
C VAL A 137 -2.64 -12.74 -6.87
N PHE A 138 -3.04 -12.49 -5.63
CA PHE A 138 -2.38 -13.06 -4.45
C PHE A 138 -3.29 -13.02 -3.22
N SER A 139 -2.89 -13.76 -2.19
CA SER A 139 -3.51 -13.75 -0.86
C SER A 139 -2.43 -13.67 0.21
N TRP A 140 -2.44 -12.62 1.02
CA TRP A 140 -1.40 -12.38 2.01
C TRP A 140 -1.97 -12.11 3.41
N LYS A 141 -1.65 -13.04 4.32
CA LYS A 141 -2.02 -12.99 5.74
C LYS A 141 -0.79 -13.34 6.59
N PRO A 142 0.14 -12.39 6.77
CA PRO A 142 1.33 -12.63 7.57
C PRO A 142 0.97 -12.80 9.05
N ILE A 143 1.75 -13.63 9.76
CA ILE A 143 1.70 -13.71 11.23
C ILE A 143 2.39 -12.49 11.85
N VAL A 144 3.37 -11.92 11.14
CA VAL A 144 4.10 -10.73 11.58
C VAL A 144 3.24 -9.50 11.32
N ASN A 145 3.09 -8.66 12.34
CA ASN A 145 2.39 -7.38 12.23
C ASN A 145 3.07 -6.45 11.22
N GLN A 146 2.28 -5.58 10.59
CA GLN A 146 2.71 -4.66 9.53
C GLN A 146 2.34 -3.22 9.89
N TRP A 147 3.17 -2.27 9.46
CA TRP A 147 2.77 -0.87 9.29
C TRP A 147 2.45 -0.57 7.82
N TRP A 148 3.00 -1.38 6.91
CA TRP A 148 2.82 -1.34 5.47
C TRP A 148 2.81 -2.78 4.94
N ILE A 149 1.65 -3.21 4.46
CA ILE A 149 1.44 -4.53 3.85
C ILE A 149 1.36 -4.37 2.34
N THR A 150 2.12 -5.18 1.62
CA THR A 150 2.11 -5.19 0.15
C THR A 150 1.99 -6.59 -0.41
N GLY A 151 1.66 -6.68 -1.69
CA GLY A 151 1.86 -7.88 -2.49
C GLY A 151 2.02 -7.51 -3.96
N PHE A 152 3.05 -8.06 -4.61
CA PHE A 152 3.33 -7.84 -6.03
C PHE A 152 3.55 -9.17 -6.74
N ASN A 153 2.74 -9.45 -7.76
CA ASN A 153 2.79 -10.69 -8.50
C ASN A 153 3.30 -10.45 -9.93
N VAL A 154 4.55 -10.85 -10.13
CA VAL A 154 5.29 -10.72 -11.40
C VAL A 154 4.70 -11.52 -12.55
N LYS A 155 3.82 -12.50 -12.28
CA LYS A 155 3.16 -13.32 -13.32
C LYS A 155 2.00 -12.57 -13.99
N TYR A 156 1.49 -11.51 -13.35
CA TYR A 156 0.38 -10.70 -13.86
C TYR A 156 0.92 -9.43 -14.53
N THR A 157 1.39 -9.57 -15.76
CA THR A 157 2.20 -8.57 -16.49
C THR A 157 1.41 -7.48 -17.22
N GLU A 158 0.09 -7.51 -17.14
CA GLU A 158 -0.79 -6.49 -17.73
C GLU A 158 -1.64 -5.87 -16.61
N PRO A 159 -1.02 -5.11 -15.68
CA PRO A 159 -1.72 -4.49 -14.57
C PRO A 159 -2.76 -3.49 -15.08
N ASP A 160 -4.00 -3.68 -14.63
CA ASP A 160 -5.12 -2.80 -14.88
C ASP A 160 -5.80 -2.48 -13.54
N PRO A 161 -5.42 -1.36 -12.86
CA PRO A 161 -6.02 -0.95 -11.59
C PRO A 161 -7.53 -0.77 -11.66
N ASP A 162 -8.10 -0.55 -12.86
CA ASP A 162 -9.53 -0.35 -13.01
C ASP A 162 -10.33 -1.65 -12.84
N LYS A 163 -9.72 -2.78 -13.24
CA LYS A 163 -10.27 -4.15 -13.06
C LYS A 163 -9.88 -4.80 -11.74
N MET A 164 -8.93 -4.22 -11.01
CA MET A 164 -8.44 -4.78 -9.75
C MET A 164 -9.42 -4.54 -8.60
N ILE A 165 -9.60 -5.57 -7.76
CA ILE A 165 -10.32 -5.48 -6.48
C ILE A 165 -9.32 -5.74 -5.35
N THR A 166 -9.13 -4.73 -4.50
CA THR A 166 -8.30 -4.86 -3.29
C THR A 166 -9.20 -5.13 -2.10
N ILE A 167 -8.94 -6.24 -1.40
CA ILE A 167 -9.55 -6.55 -0.12
C ILE A 167 -8.46 -6.50 0.94
N GLY A 168 -8.71 -5.78 2.03
CA GLY A 168 -7.76 -5.66 3.12
C GLY A 168 -8.43 -5.64 4.48
N LYS A 169 -7.66 -5.97 5.50
CA LYS A 169 -8.06 -5.84 6.90
C LYS A 169 -6.92 -5.18 7.67
N ILE A 170 -7.26 -4.18 8.48
CA ILE A 170 -6.36 -3.53 9.43
C ILE A 170 -6.95 -3.72 10.82
N ASP A 171 -6.26 -4.43 11.71
CA ASP A 171 -6.71 -4.69 13.07
C ASP A 171 -6.13 -3.66 14.05
N LEU A 172 -6.97 -2.73 14.49
CA LEU A 172 -6.59 -1.66 15.42
C LEU A 172 -7.17 -1.90 16.83
N SER A 173 -7.43 -3.16 17.20
CA SER A 173 -7.98 -3.53 18.51
C SER A 173 -7.12 -3.09 19.68
N GLU A 174 -5.79 -3.10 19.52
CA GLU A 174 -4.82 -2.59 20.50
C GLU A 174 -4.56 -1.07 20.35
N HIS A 175 -5.05 -0.43 19.28
CA HIS A 175 -4.87 1.00 18.96
C HIS A 175 -6.22 1.69 18.71
N LYS A 176 -7.13 1.54 19.68
CA LYS A 176 -8.55 1.96 19.56
C LYS A 176 -8.73 3.44 19.25
N ASP A 177 -7.83 4.29 19.73
CA ASP A 177 -7.89 5.72 19.48
C ASP A 177 -7.67 6.02 17.99
N LEU A 178 -6.66 5.39 17.37
CA LEU A 178 -6.42 5.50 15.93
C LEU A 178 -7.60 4.95 15.12
N TYR A 179 -8.19 3.83 15.55
CA TYR A 179 -9.41 3.30 14.94
C TYR A 179 -10.54 4.35 14.93
N TYR A 180 -10.83 4.95 16.09
CA TYR A 180 -11.91 5.92 16.19
C TYR A 180 -11.62 7.23 15.46
N LEU A 181 -10.35 7.58 15.29
CA LEU A 181 -9.94 8.72 14.46
C LEU A 181 -10.27 8.48 13.00
N PHE A 182 -9.88 7.34 12.42
CA PHE A 182 -10.26 7.01 11.05
C PHE A 182 -11.77 6.87 10.89
N ALA A 183 -12.46 6.20 11.81
CA ALA A 183 -13.91 5.98 11.73
C ALA A 183 -14.73 7.28 11.76
N LYS A 184 -14.20 8.36 12.35
CA LYS A 184 -14.84 9.69 12.39
C LYS A 184 -14.39 10.61 11.27
N SER A 185 -13.33 10.26 10.54
CA SER A 185 -12.78 11.13 9.51
C SER A 185 -13.76 11.31 8.34
N THR A 186 -13.66 12.48 7.73
CA THR A 186 -14.32 12.86 6.47
C THR A 186 -13.33 13.22 5.38
N GLU A 187 -12.03 13.08 5.62
CA GLU A 187 -10.94 13.49 4.71
C GLU A 187 -10.52 12.34 3.79
N TYR A 188 -11.46 11.94 2.93
CA TYR A 188 -11.24 10.95 1.89
C TYR A 188 -10.67 11.64 0.65
N GLN A 189 -9.69 11.00 0.03
CA GLN A 189 -9.10 11.43 -1.24
C GLN A 189 -8.94 10.22 -2.15
N ASP A 190 -9.49 10.30 -3.36
CA ASP A 190 -9.36 9.31 -4.43
C ASP A 190 -9.82 7.88 -4.03
N ILE A 191 -10.60 7.77 -2.96
CA ILE A 191 -11.29 6.56 -2.50
C ILE A 191 -12.62 6.94 -1.86
N ASP A 192 -13.65 6.14 -2.09
CA ASP A 192 -14.97 6.41 -1.55
C ASP A 192 -15.16 5.84 -0.15
N LYS A 193 -16.01 6.49 0.63
CA LYS A 193 -16.36 6.05 1.98
C LYS A 193 -16.90 4.62 2.02
N GLU A 194 -17.64 4.23 0.99
CA GLU A 194 -18.25 2.91 0.85
C GLU A 194 -17.20 1.79 0.67
N ASN A 195 -15.98 2.13 0.22
CA ASN A 195 -14.88 1.18 0.14
C ASN A 195 -14.25 0.85 1.50
N LEU A 196 -14.60 1.58 2.57
CA LEU A 196 -14.07 1.38 3.92
C LEU A 196 -15.18 1.00 4.90
N VAL A 197 -15.09 -0.21 5.45
CA VAL A 197 -16.01 -0.69 6.49
C VAL A 197 -15.33 -0.63 7.86
N PHE A 198 -15.94 0.15 8.75
CA PHE A 198 -15.46 0.33 10.12
C PHE A 198 -16.20 -0.60 11.09
N ASP A 199 -15.57 -1.71 11.45
CA ASP A 199 -16.10 -2.66 12.42
C ASP A 199 -15.82 -2.19 13.85
N SER A 200 -16.83 -1.53 14.43
CA SER A 200 -16.72 -0.97 15.78
C SER A 200 -16.65 -2.03 16.88
N ILE A 201 -17.02 -3.28 16.64
CA ILE A 201 -16.95 -4.33 17.66
C ILE A 201 -15.50 -4.80 17.79
N ASN A 202 -14.89 -5.18 16.68
CA ASN A 202 -13.54 -5.73 16.64
C ASN A 202 -12.45 -4.67 16.43
N LYS A 203 -12.82 -3.40 16.19
CA LYS A 203 -11.89 -2.29 15.90
C LYS A 203 -11.03 -2.56 14.67
N CYS A 204 -11.66 -3.18 13.67
CA CYS A 204 -11.02 -3.47 12.40
C CYS A 204 -11.52 -2.50 11.33
N ILE A 205 -10.62 -2.07 10.45
CA ILE A 205 -10.97 -1.39 9.21
C ILE A 205 -10.86 -2.42 8.10
N TYR A 206 -11.93 -2.62 7.34
CA TYR A 206 -11.90 -3.45 6.15
C TYR A 206 -11.86 -2.54 4.92
N VAL A 207 -10.94 -2.83 4.02
CA VAL A 207 -10.83 -2.20 2.70
C VAL A 207 -11.50 -3.14 1.70
N ILE A 208 -12.46 -2.64 0.94
CA ILE A 208 -13.11 -3.32 -0.17
C ILE A 208 -13.14 -2.33 -1.32
N TRP A 209 -12.04 -2.27 -2.06
CA TRP A 209 -11.84 -1.23 -3.06
C TRP A 209 -11.92 -1.78 -4.48
N TYR A 210 -12.98 -1.37 -5.17
CA TYR A 210 -13.30 -1.68 -6.55
C TYR A 210 -13.73 -0.39 -7.26
N ASN A 211 -13.65 -0.35 -8.60
CA ASN A 211 -14.14 0.79 -9.37
C ASN A 211 -15.54 0.45 -9.92
N GLU A 212 -16.57 1.18 -9.47
CA GLU A 212 -17.98 0.83 -9.76
C GLU A 212 -18.32 0.74 -11.25
N GLU A 213 -17.61 1.50 -12.09
CA GLU A 213 -17.82 1.50 -13.54
C GLU A 213 -17.49 0.14 -14.20
N TYR A 214 -16.70 -0.70 -13.53
CA TYR A 214 -16.17 -1.96 -14.07
C TYR A 214 -16.73 -3.22 -13.39
N VAL A 215 -17.61 -3.08 -12.39
CA VAL A 215 -18.17 -4.20 -11.59
C VAL A 215 -19.69 -4.38 -11.78
N LYS A 216 -20.28 -3.76 -12.81
CA LYS A 216 -21.72 -3.90 -13.14
C LYS A 216 -22.03 -5.13 -13.99
#